data_AF-W1Y7K6-F1
#
_entry.id   AF-W1Y7K6-F1
#
_cell.length_a   1.000
_cell.length_b   1.000
_cell.length_c   1.000
_cell.angle_alpha   90.00
_cell.angle_beta   90.00
_cell.angle_gamma   90.00
#
_symmetry.space_group_name_H-M   'P 1'
#
loop_
_entity.id
_entity.type
_entity.pdbx_description
1 polymer ?
#
loop_
_entity_poly.entity_id
_entity_poly.type
_entity_poly.pdbx_seq_one_letter_code
_entity_poly.pdbx_strand_id
1 'polypeptide(L)'
;MGSIISALISMLGVLIVFYKTREYQSNIHKEKLEEDAKNNQPVFIFDPLEIYYQFKGYKKKYIDKNWIYPDSNLYNDNLNNDFNNDYFHKSILRFRNIGNGVAKNVTITCKHIDGLNFLNQVNGDSYYPLNHDFKLGKVNDDNNEATISVELDENGDKGYSFRVRMKEKYSEKKYRFINNNGYIEFPFNLFDMRIFNYRLYHSDPREIREPMLQFTFEYYDLYDNPYKDTIYISINNMSLKHNHRDEITVMAKLDEVNEEYKVKADENIQSKLGHPKYFN
;
A
#
# COMPACT_ATOMS: atom_id res chain seq x y z
N MET A 1 21.23 -57.20 -51.70
CA MET A 1 20.12 -56.85 -50.78
C MET A 1 20.60 -56.63 -49.33
N GLY A 2 21.46 -57.49 -48.76
CA GLY A 2 21.91 -57.35 -47.36
C GLY A 2 22.61 -56.02 -46.99
N SER A 3 23.41 -55.43 -47.87
CA SER A 3 24.10 -54.14 -47.59
C SER A 3 23.16 -52.93 -47.59
N ILE A 4 22.08 -52.97 -48.39
CA ILE A 4 21.06 -51.92 -48.44
C ILE A 4 20.24 -51.93 -47.15
N ILE A 5 19.92 -53.12 -46.65
CA ILE A 5 19.18 -53.31 -45.39
C ILE A 5 20.05 -52.86 -44.20
N SER A 6 21.35 -53.21 -44.16
CA SER A 6 22.23 -52.75 -43.07
C SER A 6 22.45 -51.24 -43.08
N ALA A 7 22.53 -50.61 -44.26
CA ALA A 7 22.61 -49.16 -44.39
C ALA A 7 21.34 -48.47 -43.89
N LEU A 8 20.16 -49.00 -44.22
CA LEU A 8 18.86 -48.49 -43.74
C LEU A 8 18.72 -48.58 -42.22
N ILE A 9 19.11 -49.72 -41.62
CA ILE A 9 19.08 -49.90 -40.16
C ILE A 9 20.04 -48.92 -39.47
N SER A 10 21.23 -48.72 -40.03
CA SER A 10 22.22 -47.77 -39.49
C SER A 10 21.72 -46.33 -39.59
N MET A 11 21.11 -45.94 -40.72
CA MET A 11 20.52 -44.62 -40.91
C MET A 11 19.36 -44.37 -39.93
N LEU A 12 18.47 -45.34 -39.73
CA LEU A 12 17.40 -45.28 -38.73
C LEU A 12 17.94 -45.15 -37.30
N GLY A 13 18.99 -45.90 -36.96
CA GLY A 13 19.66 -45.79 -35.66
C GLY A 13 20.21 -44.39 -35.41
N VAL A 14 20.88 -43.80 -36.40
CA VAL A 14 21.40 -42.43 -36.33
C VAL A 14 20.26 -41.42 -36.18
N LEU A 15 19.18 -41.54 -36.95
CA LEU A 15 18.01 -40.66 -36.84
C LEU A 15 17.36 -40.72 -35.46
N ILE A 16 17.22 -41.92 -34.88
CA ILE A 16 16.67 -42.11 -33.53
C ILE A 16 17.58 -41.46 -32.48
N VAL A 17 18.90 -41.66 -32.58
CA VAL A 17 19.86 -41.05 -31.66
C VAL A 17 19.82 -39.53 -31.75
N PHE A 18 19.78 -38.96 -32.96
CA PHE A 18 19.65 -37.51 -33.15
C PHE A 18 18.35 -36.97 -32.57
N TYR A 19 17.23 -37.65 -32.81
CA TYR A 19 15.93 -37.24 -32.29
C TYR A 19 15.91 -37.26 -30.76
N LYS A 20 16.33 -38.38 -30.14
CA LYS A 20 16.41 -38.51 -28.68
C LYS A 20 17.38 -37.52 -28.04
N THR A 21 18.51 -37.25 -28.69
CA THR A 21 19.50 -36.28 -28.19
C THR A 21 18.91 -34.86 -28.22
N ARG A 22 18.21 -34.49 -29.30
CA ARG A 22 17.54 -33.18 -29.40
C ARG A 22 16.40 -33.04 -28.40
N GLU A 23 15.62 -34.08 -28.19
CA GLU A 23 14.57 -34.12 -27.17
C GLU A 23 15.14 -33.95 -25.76
N TYR A 24 16.20 -34.69 -25.43
CA TYR A 24 16.90 -34.58 -24.15
C TYR A 24 17.50 -33.19 -23.92
N GLN A 25 18.16 -32.62 -24.92
CA GLN A 25 18.68 -31.24 -24.86
C GLN A 25 17.55 -30.22 -24.67
N SER A 26 16.41 -30.41 -25.34
CA SER A 26 15.24 -29.55 -25.14
C SER A 26 14.69 -29.65 -23.73
N ASN A 27 14.68 -30.85 -23.13
CA ASN A 27 14.17 -31.04 -21.77
C ASN A 27 15.11 -30.42 -20.73
N ILE A 28 16.43 -30.63 -20.84
CA ILE A 28 17.42 -29.93 -19.99
C ILE A 28 17.27 -28.42 -20.11
N HIS A 29 17.10 -27.91 -21.34
CA HIS A 29 16.95 -26.48 -21.55
C HIS A 29 15.69 -25.94 -20.88
N LYS A 30 14.56 -26.65 -20.97
CA LYS A 30 13.32 -26.29 -20.28
C LYS A 30 13.48 -26.32 -18.77
N GLU A 31 14.04 -27.39 -18.20
CA GLU A 31 14.29 -27.51 -16.76
C GLU A 31 15.15 -26.36 -16.24
N LYS A 32 16.22 -26.02 -16.98
CA LYS A 32 17.09 -24.89 -16.64
C LYS A 32 16.36 -23.54 -16.72
N LEU A 33 15.52 -23.33 -17.74
CA LEU A 33 14.72 -22.11 -17.86
C LEU A 33 13.71 -21.99 -16.70
N GLU A 34 13.08 -23.08 -16.29
CA GLU A 34 12.17 -23.11 -15.14
C GLU A 34 12.90 -22.81 -13.82
N GLU A 35 14.10 -23.35 -13.63
CA GLU A 35 14.95 -23.07 -12.47
C GLU A 35 15.42 -21.60 -12.46
N ASP A 36 15.87 -21.09 -13.60
CA ASP A 36 16.30 -19.70 -13.76
C ASP A 36 15.11 -18.74 -13.57
N ALA A 37 13.91 -19.09 -14.01
CA ALA A 37 12.70 -18.29 -13.80
C ALA A 37 12.34 -18.19 -12.31
N LYS A 38 12.38 -19.31 -11.58
CA LYS A 38 12.13 -19.34 -10.12
C LYS A 38 13.16 -18.52 -9.34
N ASN A 39 14.44 -18.64 -9.69
CA ASN A 39 15.53 -17.95 -8.99
C ASN A 39 15.63 -16.46 -9.33
N ASN A 40 15.05 -16.04 -10.47
CA ASN A 40 15.03 -14.66 -10.93
C ASN A 40 13.62 -14.07 -10.97
N GLN A 41 12.71 -14.52 -10.10
CA GLN A 41 11.40 -13.89 -10.01
C GLN A 41 11.55 -12.47 -9.43
N PRO A 42 10.95 -11.43 -10.05
CA PRO A 42 10.79 -10.13 -9.42
C PRO A 42 10.00 -10.26 -8.11
N VAL A 43 10.34 -9.45 -7.11
CA VAL A 43 9.62 -9.42 -5.83
C VAL A 43 9.46 -7.97 -5.42
N PHE A 44 8.22 -7.49 -5.39
CA PHE A 44 7.94 -6.10 -5.04
C PHE A 44 7.69 -5.96 -3.54
N ILE A 45 8.33 -4.96 -2.95
CA ILE A 45 8.08 -4.52 -1.58
C ILE A 45 7.80 -3.01 -1.57
N PHE A 46 7.02 -2.55 -0.62
CA PHE A 46 6.87 -1.17 -0.25
C PHE A 46 8.09 -0.69 0.56
N ASP A 47 8.56 0.50 0.26
CA ASP A 47 9.61 1.15 1.03
C ASP A 47 8.95 1.92 2.19
N PRO A 48 9.12 1.49 3.44
CA PRO A 48 8.34 2.03 4.54
C PRO A 48 8.63 3.50 4.77
N LEU A 49 7.59 4.26 5.13
CA LEU A 49 7.68 5.70 5.31
C LEU A 49 7.47 6.06 6.78
N GLU A 50 8.52 6.58 7.41
CA GLU A 50 8.46 7.07 8.78
C GLU A 50 7.70 8.41 8.84
N ILE A 51 6.82 8.51 9.83
CA ILE A 51 5.93 9.65 10.03
C ILE A 51 6.22 10.22 11.41
N TYR A 52 6.63 11.48 11.45
CA TYR A 52 6.91 12.20 12.69
C TYR A 52 6.15 13.52 12.74
N TYR A 53 5.26 13.64 13.73
CA TYR A 53 4.57 14.88 14.06
C TYR A 53 4.93 15.34 15.46
N GLN A 54 5.20 16.63 15.60
CA GLN A 54 5.16 17.31 16.88
C GLN A 54 4.25 18.52 16.71
N PHE A 55 3.25 18.63 17.59
CA PHE A 55 2.29 19.72 17.51
C PHE A 55 1.80 20.16 18.87
N LYS A 56 1.52 21.45 18.98
CA LYS A 56 0.94 22.04 20.18
C LYS A 56 -0.54 22.36 19.94
N GLY A 57 -1.40 21.73 20.75
CA GLY A 57 -2.85 21.85 20.64
C GLY A 57 -3.43 21.33 19.32
N TYR A 58 -4.75 21.42 19.16
CA TYR A 58 -5.42 20.91 17.97
C TYR A 58 -5.40 21.95 16.82
N LYS A 59 -4.66 21.72 15.72
CA LYS A 59 -4.62 22.62 14.55
C LYS A 59 -5.05 21.94 13.24
N LYS A 60 -5.90 22.62 12.47
CA LYS A 60 -6.44 22.23 11.15
C LYS A 60 -5.40 21.76 10.11
N LYS A 61 -4.20 22.35 10.11
CA LYS A 61 -3.21 22.12 9.03
C LYS A 61 -2.65 20.69 8.99
N TYR A 62 -2.77 19.90 10.05
CA TYR A 62 -2.17 18.55 10.09
C TYR A 62 -2.84 17.53 9.18
N ILE A 63 -4.12 17.71 8.87
CA ILE A 63 -4.85 16.82 7.95
C ILE A 63 -4.26 16.88 6.53
N ASP A 64 -3.70 18.03 6.14
CA ASP A 64 -3.07 18.23 4.84
C ASP A 64 -1.54 18.00 4.87
N LYS A 65 -0.97 17.51 5.98
CA LYS A 65 0.47 17.31 6.11
C LYS A 65 0.97 16.25 5.12
N ASN A 66 1.91 16.65 4.27
CA ASN A 66 2.60 15.77 3.34
C ASN A 66 3.56 14.81 4.05
N TRP A 67 3.73 13.62 3.48
CA TRP A 67 4.62 12.58 3.94
C TRP A 67 5.72 12.40 2.92
N ILE A 68 6.95 12.62 3.36
CA ILE A 68 8.10 12.72 2.47
C ILE A 68 9.23 11.91 3.09
N TYR A 69 9.87 11.10 2.27
CA TYR A 69 11.02 10.32 2.68
C TYR A 69 12.18 11.23 3.10
N PRO A 70 12.91 10.90 4.19
CA PRO A 70 14.03 11.71 4.69
C PRO A 70 15.16 11.94 3.67
N ASP A 71 15.34 11.01 2.74
CA ASP A 71 16.33 11.06 1.67
C ASP A 71 15.84 11.84 0.43
N SER A 72 14.61 12.36 0.45
CA SER A 72 14.08 13.20 -0.62
C SER A 72 14.74 14.58 -0.58
N ASN A 73 15.17 15.08 -1.74
CA ASN A 73 15.70 16.43 -1.89
C ASN A 73 14.73 17.53 -1.41
N LEU A 74 13.44 17.21 -1.35
CA LEU A 74 12.36 18.14 -0.95
C LEU A 74 12.02 18.06 0.54
N TYR A 75 12.71 17.21 1.32
CA TYR A 75 12.41 16.97 2.73
C TYR A 75 12.56 18.25 3.58
N ASN A 76 13.71 18.92 3.46
CA ASN A 76 13.99 20.14 4.22
C ASN A 76 13.06 21.30 3.84
N ASP A 77 12.78 21.47 2.54
CA ASP A 77 11.89 22.52 2.06
C ASP A 77 10.46 22.33 2.58
N ASN A 78 10.00 21.08 2.68
CA ASN A 78 8.69 20.78 3.24
C ASN A 78 8.59 20.97 4.76
N LEU A 79 9.67 20.70 5.50
CA LEU A 79 9.72 20.99 6.93
C LEU A 79 9.53 22.49 7.22
N ASN A 80 10.03 23.34 6.32
CA ASN A 80 10.01 24.79 6.48
C ASN A 80 8.75 25.47 5.90
N ASN A 81 8.05 24.86 4.93
CA ASN A 81 6.97 25.48 4.16
C ASN A 81 5.53 25.12 4.62
N ASP A 82 5.36 24.73 5.88
CA ASP A 82 4.07 24.80 6.58
C ASP A 82 2.91 24.04 5.89
N PHE A 83 3.23 22.89 5.27
CA PHE A 83 2.29 21.84 4.80
C PHE A 83 1.54 22.08 3.48
N ASN A 84 2.10 22.84 2.53
CA ASN A 84 1.47 22.98 1.21
C ASN A 84 1.67 21.73 0.33
N ASN A 85 0.56 21.04 0.01
CA ASN A 85 0.55 20.01 -1.03
C ASN A 85 0.34 20.66 -2.39
N ASP A 86 1.39 20.73 -3.19
CA ASP A 86 1.37 21.25 -4.56
C ASP A 86 2.06 20.29 -5.53
N TYR A 87 2.27 20.74 -6.77
CA TYR A 87 2.94 19.93 -7.79
C TYR A 87 4.34 19.43 -7.38
N PHE A 88 5.08 20.25 -6.63
CA PHE A 88 6.47 20.01 -6.24
C PHE A 88 6.59 19.28 -4.90
N HIS A 89 5.65 19.46 -4.00
CA HIS A 89 5.76 19.02 -2.60
C HIS A 89 4.82 17.85 -2.24
N LYS A 90 4.19 17.21 -3.23
CA LYS A 90 3.28 16.09 -3.02
C LYS A 90 3.95 14.86 -2.38
N SER A 91 3.20 14.18 -1.52
CA SER A 91 3.58 12.87 -0.97
C SER A 91 3.68 11.81 -2.08
N ILE A 92 4.69 10.95 -1.98
CA ILE A 92 4.95 9.85 -2.91
C ILE A 92 5.10 8.58 -2.08
N LEU A 93 4.60 7.47 -2.60
CA LEU A 93 4.83 6.12 -2.10
C LEU A 93 5.92 5.48 -2.95
N ARG A 94 6.89 4.80 -2.32
CA ARG A 94 7.97 4.12 -3.02
C ARG A 94 7.84 2.62 -2.87
N PHE A 95 8.12 1.92 -3.96
CA PHE A 95 8.25 0.47 -3.98
C PHE A 95 9.61 0.10 -4.55
N ARG A 96 10.11 -1.09 -4.22
CA ARG A 96 11.35 -1.64 -4.77
C ARG A 96 11.10 -3.05 -5.27
N ASN A 97 11.77 -3.42 -6.34
CA ASN A 97 11.94 -4.82 -6.70
C ASN A 97 13.20 -5.33 -5.99
N ILE A 98 13.05 -6.24 -5.04
CA ILE A 98 14.16 -6.88 -4.32
C ILE A 98 14.52 -8.26 -4.89
N GLY A 99 13.74 -8.76 -5.85
CA GLY A 99 14.06 -9.97 -6.59
C GLY A 99 15.24 -9.75 -7.53
N ASN A 100 15.89 -10.84 -7.95
CA ASN A 100 17.01 -10.76 -8.90
C ASN A 100 16.55 -10.52 -10.36
N GLY A 101 15.24 -10.64 -10.60
CA GLY A 101 14.61 -10.51 -11.90
C GLY A 101 14.31 -9.10 -12.36
N VAL A 102 13.98 -8.99 -13.65
CA VAL A 102 13.35 -7.80 -14.24
C VAL A 102 11.88 -8.11 -14.51
N ALA A 103 10.99 -7.22 -14.08
CA ALA A 103 9.57 -7.28 -14.41
C ALA A 103 9.29 -6.48 -15.70
N LYS A 104 8.53 -7.07 -16.62
CA LYS A 104 8.13 -6.49 -17.91
C LYS A 104 6.63 -6.18 -17.89
N ASN A 105 6.24 -5.14 -18.62
CA ASN A 105 4.83 -4.73 -18.81
C ASN A 105 4.07 -4.62 -17.49
N VAL A 106 4.68 -3.95 -16.51
CA VAL A 106 4.14 -3.86 -15.15
C VAL A 106 2.98 -2.88 -15.12
N THR A 107 1.86 -3.32 -14.59
CA THR A 107 0.70 -2.49 -14.25
C THR A 107 0.55 -2.47 -12.75
N ILE A 108 0.62 -1.28 -12.15
CA ILE A 108 0.43 -1.08 -10.71
C ILE A 108 -0.92 -0.40 -10.51
N THR A 109 -1.82 -1.08 -9.82
CA THR A 109 -3.17 -0.60 -9.54
C THR A 109 -3.33 -0.37 -8.04
N CYS A 110 -3.59 0.87 -7.65
CA CYS A 110 -3.93 1.25 -6.28
C CYS A 110 -5.44 1.29 -6.12
N LYS A 111 -5.99 0.44 -5.25
CA LYS A 111 -7.35 0.58 -4.73
C LYS A 111 -7.32 1.55 -3.55
N HIS A 112 -8.01 2.68 -3.71
CA HIS A 112 -8.08 3.76 -2.73
C HIS A 112 -9.06 3.43 -1.60
N ILE A 113 -8.92 4.14 -0.49
CA ILE A 113 -9.80 3.99 0.67
C ILE A 113 -11.16 4.63 0.35
N ASP A 114 -12.25 3.91 0.62
CA ASP A 114 -13.57 4.52 0.73
C ASP A 114 -13.64 5.27 2.06
N GLY A 115 -13.23 6.54 2.03
CA GLY A 115 -13.04 7.35 3.21
C GLY A 115 -14.33 7.57 3.99
N LEU A 116 -15.48 7.72 3.32
CA LEU A 116 -16.75 7.88 4.01
C LEU A 116 -17.17 6.59 4.74
N ASN A 117 -17.05 5.44 4.07
CA ASN A 117 -17.35 4.15 4.69
C ASN A 117 -16.44 3.90 5.90
N PHE A 118 -15.12 4.14 5.75
CA PHE A 118 -14.16 4.02 6.85
C PHE A 118 -14.55 4.90 8.05
N LEU A 119 -14.82 6.20 7.83
CA LEU A 119 -15.16 7.12 8.92
C LEU A 119 -16.48 6.75 9.61
N ASN A 120 -17.49 6.31 8.86
CA ASN A 120 -18.75 5.85 9.44
C ASN A 120 -18.56 4.62 10.33
N GLN A 121 -17.64 3.71 9.98
CA GLN A 121 -17.34 2.53 10.79
C GLN A 121 -16.58 2.87 12.08
N VAL A 122 -15.72 3.87 12.06
CA VAL A 122 -15.00 4.31 13.27
C VAL A 122 -15.96 5.08 14.20
N ASN A 123 -16.88 5.88 13.64
CA ASN A 123 -17.87 6.63 14.41
C ASN A 123 -19.05 5.77 14.92
N GLY A 124 -19.40 4.68 14.22
CA GLY A 124 -20.67 3.98 14.40
C GLY A 124 -20.77 3.06 15.63
N ASP A 125 -19.64 2.55 16.13
CA ASP A 125 -19.62 1.50 17.17
C ASP A 125 -18.52 1.67 18.24
N SER A 126 -17.83 2.82 18.29
CA SER A 126 -16.73 2.97 19.25
C SER A 126 -17.26 3.08 20.68
N TYR A 127 -16.78 2.19 21.55
CA TYR A 127 -17.02 2.25 23.00
C TYR A 127 -16.41 3.50 23.66
N TYR A 128 -15.49 4.17 22.97
CA TYR A 128 -14.86 5.41 23.41
C TYR A 128 -15.16 6.47 22.35
N PRO A 129 -16.02 7.47 22.66
CA PRO A 129 -16.30 8.52 21.69
C PRO A 129 -14.98 9.21 21.31
N LEU A 130 -14.79 9.43 20.01
CA LEU A 130 -13.73 10.30 19.53
C LEU A 130 -13.82 11.64 20.27
N ASN A 131 -12.70 12.35 20.41
CA ASN A 131 -12.67 13.62 21.16
C ASN A 131 -13.56 14.74 20.56
N HIS A 132 -14.32 14.45 19.50
CA HIS A 132 -15.21 15.36 18.78
C HIS A 132 -16.16 14.57 17.86
N ASP A 133 -17.36 15.10 17.68
CA ASP A 133 -18.36 14.56 16.76
C ASP A 133 -18.13 15.08 15.33
N PHE A 134 -18.07 14.16 14.37
CA PHE A 134 -18.03 14.53 12.96
C PHE A 134 -19.42 14.84 12.47
N LYS A 135 -19.52 15.91 11.69
CA LYS A 135 -20.68 16.14 10.85
C LYS A 135 -20.30 15.95 9.39
N LEU A 136 -21.06 15.06 8.75
CA LEU A 136 -21.10 15.00 7.30
C LEU A 136 -21.67 16.34 6.82
N GLY A 137 -20.83 17.12 6.15
CA GLY A 137 -21.25 18.40 5.60
C GLY A 137 -21.96 18.19 4.27
N LYS A 138 -21.26 18.45 3.17
CA LYS A 138 -21.80 18.33 1.81
C LYS A 138 -21.30 17.06 1.13
N VAL A 139 -22.24 16.28 0.59
CA VAL A 139 -21.97 15.19 -0.36
C VAL A 139 -22.04 15.75 -1.78
N ASN A 140 -21.06 15.41 -2.60
CA ASN A 140 -21.04 15.70 -4.03
C ASN A 140 -20.99 14.38 -4.80
N ASP A 141 -22.17 13.93 -5.23
CA ASP A 141 -22.31 12.66 -5.96
C ASP A 141 -21.64 12.69 -7.34
N ASP A 142 -21.53 13.85 -7.98
CA ASP A 142 -20.92 13.99 -9.32
C ASP A 142 -19.44 13.59 -9.29
N ASN A 143 -18.74 13.94 -8.22
CA ASN A 143 -17.32 13.63 -8.05
C ASN A 143 -17.06 12.45 -7.10
N ASN A 144 -18.12 11.86 -6.51
CA ASN A 144 -18.04 10.88 -5.43
C ASN A 144 -17.12 11.35 -4.27
N GLU A 145 -17.38 12.57 -3.78
CA GLU A 145 -16.63 13.19 -2.69
C GLU A 145 -17.57 13.63 -1.56
N ALA A 146 -17.16 13.44 -0.32
CA ALA A 146 -17.85 13.95 0.86
C ALA A 146 -16.96 14.95 1.60
N THR A 147 -17.56 16.02 2.10
CA THR A 147 -16.89 16.98 3.00
C THR A 147 -17.17 16.59 4.44
N ILE A 148 -16.11 16.30 5.18
CA ILE A 148 -16.14 16.03 6.61
C ILE A 148 -15.81 17.32 7.35
N SER A 149 -16.60 17.68 8.34
CA SER A 149 -16.36 18.84 9.20
C SER A 149 -16.46 18.44 10.66
N VAL A 150 -15.59 19.02 11.48
CA VAL A 150 -15.66 18.94 12.94
C VAL A 150 -16.30 20.21 13.45
N GLU A 151 -17.34 20.08 14.28
CA GLU A 151 -18.08 21.23 14.78
C GLU A 151 -17.31 22.05 15.84
N LEU A 152 -17.77 23.29 16.00
CA LEU A 152 -17.18 24.35 16.81
C LEU A 152 -17.33 24.05 18.31
N ASP A 153 -16.47 24.63 19.15
CA ASP A 153 -16.84 24.86 20.55
C ASP A 153 -17.94 25.94 20.64
N GLU A 154 -18.58 26.09 21.81
CA GLU A 154 -19.62 27.10 22.05
C GLU A 154 -19.15 28.54 21.81
N ASN A 155 -17.83 28.76 21.71
CA ASN A 155 -17.17 30.05 21.48
C ASN A 155 -16.82 30.32 20.00
N GLY A 156 -17.10 29.37 19.10
CA GLY A 156 -16.97 29.55 17.66
C GLY A 156 -15.54 29.47 17.12
N ASP A 157 -14.57 28.93 17.85
CA ASP A 157 -13.18 28.86 17.40
C ASP A 157 -12.73 27.44 16.97
N LYS A 158 -12.34 27.36 15.68
CA LYS A 158 -11.58 26.29 14.99
C LYS A 158 -12.17 24.87 14.90
N GLY A 159 -13.29 24.75 14.18
CA GLY A 159 -13.57 23.54 13.41
C GLY A 159 -12.61 23.38 12.21
N TYR A 160 -12.29 22.15 11.83
CA TYR A 160 -11.60 21.87 10.57
C TYR A 160 -12.46 21.02 9.63
N SER A 161 -12.21 21.17 8.33
CA SER A 161 -12.93 20.46 7.28
C SER A 161 -11.98 19.96 6.22
N PHE A 162 -12.26 18.76 5.72
CA PHE A 162 -11.49 18.12 4.66
C PHE A 162 -12.43 17.28 3.79
N ARG A 163 -11.99 16.98 2.57
CA ARG A 163 -12.74 16.12 1.66
C ARG A 163 -12.19 14.71 1.68
N VAL A 164 -13.09 13.74 1.58
CA VAL A 164 -12.83 12.30 1.47
C VAL A 164 -13.48 11.76 0.22
N ARG A 165 -12.96 10.65 -0.30
CA ARG A 165 -13.59 9.91 -1.39
C ARG A 165 -14.74 9.07 -0.86
N MET A 166 -15.74 8.88 -1.71
CA MET A 166 -16.82 7.93 -1.54
C MET A 166 -16.68 6.83 -2.59
N LYS A 167 -17.11 5.62 -2.23
CA LYS A 167 -17.09 4.44 -3.09
C LYS A 167 -15.66 4.02 -3.45
N GLU A 168 -15.53 2.80 -3.95
CA GLU A 168 -14.25 2.29 -4.41
C GLU A 168 -13.75 3.05 -5.63
N LYS A 169 -12.49 3.47 -5.60
CA LYS A 169 -11.82 4.13 -6.71
C LYS A 169 -10.44 3.54 -6.90
N TYR A 170 -9.96 3.56 -8.14
CA TYR A 170 -8.68 2.98 -8.52
C TYR A 170 -7.81 4.02 -9.24
N SER A 171 -6.50 3.97 -9.01
CA SER A 171 -5.51 4.65 -9.86
C SER A 171 -4.54 3.62 -10.41
N GLU A 172 -4.07 3.84 -11.63
CA GLU A 172 -3.18 2.93 -12.33
C GLU A 172 -1.92 3.66 -12.78
N LYS A 173 -0.78 2.96 -12.73
CA LYS A 173 0.46 3.40 -13.35
C LYS A 173 1.14 2.23 -14.06
N LYS A 174 1.55 2.45 -15.30
CA LYS A 174 2.20 1.42 -16.13
C LYS A 174 3.68 1.70 -16.30
N TYR A 175 4.46 0.64 -16.33
CA TYR A 175 5.88 0.65 -16.61
C TYR A 175 6.22 -0.41 -17.63
N ARG A 176 7.12 -0.09 -18.55
CA ARG A 176 7.59 -1.06 -19.53
C ARG A 176 8.50 -2.11 -18.89
N PHE A 177 9.42 -1.66 -18.03
CA PHE A 177 10.37 -2.49 -17.31
C PHE A 177 10.61 -1.94 -15.92
N ILE A 178 10.76 -2.84 -14.95
CA ILE A 178 11.23 -2.52 -13.60
C ILE A 178 12.33 -3.51 -13.23
N ASN A 179 13.53 -3.00 -13.02
CA ASN A 179 14.69 -3.77 -12.55
C ASN A 179 14.77 -3.74 -11.02
N ASN A 180 15.78 -4.40 -10.47
CA ASN A 180 16.04 -4.44 -9.03
C ASN A 180 16.80 -3.21 -8.49
N ASN A 181 16.95 -2.16 -9.30
CA ASN A 181 17.72 -0.98 -8.95
C ASN A 181 16.81 0.25 -8.85
N GLY A 182 16.74 0.84 -7.66
CA GLY A 182 16.05 2.11 -7.42
C GLY A 182 14.59 1.97 -7.00
N TYR A 183 13.88 3.10 -7.07
CA TYR A 183 12.52 3.23 -6.56
C TYR A 183 11.49 3.34 -7.66
N ILE A 184 10.38 2.66 -7.44
CA ILE A 184 9.14 2.82 -8.20
C ILE A 184 8.29 3.83 -7.43
N GLU A 185 8.09 5.00 -8.00
CA GLU A 185 7.33 6.07 -7.35
C GLU A 185 5.86 6.05 -7.78
N PHE A 186 4.95 5.99 -6.81
CA PHE A 186 3.52 6.10 -7.00
C PHE A 186 2.99 7.34 -6.25
N PRO A 187 2.30 8.29 -6.90
CA PRO A 187 1.78 9.48 -6.21
C PRO A 187 0.81 9.09 -5.10
N PHE A 188 1.05 9.56 -3.87
CA PHE A 188 0.14 9.30 -2.77
C PHE A 188 -1.08 10.23 -2.92
N ASN A 189 -2.27 9.63 -3.00
CA ASN A 189 -3.49 10.40 -3.19
C ASN A 189 -3.80 11.29 -1.98
N LEU A 190 -4.12 12.56 -2.23
CA LEU A 190 -4.45 13.53 -1.19
C LEU A 190 -5.62 13.08 -0.30
N PHE A 191 -6.66 12.45 -0.86
CA PHE A 191 -7.83 12.02 -0.09
C PHE A 191 -7.47 10.87 0.87
N ASP A 192 -6.66 9.92 0.41
CA ASP A 192 -6.19 8.82 1.26
C ASP A 192 -5.26 9.34 2.36
N MET A 193 -4.31 10.22 2.01
CA MET A 193 -3.39 10.84 2.97
C MET A 193 -4.14 11.56 4.10
N ARG A 194 -5.23 12.27 3.76
CA ARG A 194 -6.09 12.91 4.76
C ARG A 194 -6.74 11.93 5.72
N ILE A 195 -7.20 10.77 5.23
CA ILE A 195 -7.76 9.70 6.07
C ILE A 195 -6.70 9.14 7.02
N PHE A 196 -5.49 8.90 6.53
CA PHE A 196 -4.40 8.46 7.38
C PHE A 196 -3.98 9.51 8.42
N ASN A 197 -3.82 10.78 8.02
CA ASN A 197 -3.52 11.89 8.92
C ASN A 197 -4.58 12.05 9.99
N TYR A 198 -5.84 11.88 9.58
CA TYR A 198 -6.98 11.88 10.45
C TYR A 198 -6.87 10.77 11.51
N ARG A 199 -6.63 9.52 11.11
CA ARG A 199 -6.38 8.39 12.03
C ARG A 199 -5.29 8.75 13.04
N LEU A 200 -4.10 9.14 12.59
CA LEU A 200 -2.96 9.46 13.47
C LEU A 200 -3.26 10.52 14.53
N TYR A 201 -4.20 11.41 14.25
CA TYR A 201 -4.47 12.59 15.05
C TYR A 201 -5.67 12.44 15.99
N HIS A 202 -6.61 11.53 15.70
CA HIS A 202 -7.92 11.56 16.34
C HIS A 202 -8.45 10.27 16.92
N SER A 203 -7.82 9.14 16.61
CA SER A 203 -8.42 7.87 16.99
C SER A 203 -7.72 7.31 18.22
N ASP A 204 -8.53 6.70 19.09
CA ASP A 204 -8.05 6.09 20.31
C ASP A 204 -6.97 5.07 19.92
N PRO A 205 -5.78 5.07 20.55
CA PRO A 205 -4.78 4.02 20.35
C PRO A 205 -5.31 2.59 20.64
N ARG A 206 -6.51 2.47 21.22
CA ARG A 206 -7.21 1.19 21.49
C ARG A 206 -8.18 0.78 20.37
N GLU A 207 -8.47 1.64 19.41
CA GLU A 207 -9.25 1.30 18.21
C GLU A 207 -8.35 0.54 17.22
N ILE A 208 -8.79 -0.64 16.79
CA ILE A 208 -8.00 -1.60 15.99
C ILE A 208 -8.28 -1.43 14.47
N ARG A 209 -9.05 -0.42 14.05
CA ARG A 209 -9.43 -0.24 12.63
C ARG A 209 -8.50 0.75 11.94
N GLU A 210 -7.48 0.23 11.27
CA GLU A 210 -6.56 1.04 10.49
C GLU A 210 -7.04 1.24 9.04
N PRO A 211 -6.91 2.46 8.47
CA PRO A 211 -7.14 2.65 7.04
C PRO A 211 -6.08 1.91 6.23
N MET A 212 -6.46 1.34 5.09
CA MET A 212 -5.58 0.47 4.31
C MET A 212 -5.68 0.75 2.81
N LEU A 213 -4.53 0.82 2.15
CA LEU A 213 -4.42 0.83 0.70
C LEU A 213 -4.09 -0.57 0.19
N GLN A 214 -4.60 -0.92 -0.98
CA GLN A 214 -4.23 -2.15 -1.68
C GLN A 214 -3.57 -1.80 -3.01
N PHE A 215 -2.33 -2.24 -3.18
CA PHE A 215 -1.59 -2.15 -4.43
C PHE A 215 -1.53 -3.53 -5.08
N THR A 216 -1.93 -3.61 -6.35
CA THR A 216 -1.84 -4.82 -7.16
C THR A 216 -0.80 -4.60 -8.25
N PHE A 217 0.19 -5.48 -8.32
CA PHE A 217 1.24 -5.48 -9.34
C PHE A 217 0.96 -6.64 -10.29
N GLU A 218 0.64 -6.34 -11.54
CA GLU A 218 0.48 -7.33 -12.61
C GLU A 218 1.64 -7.17 -13.59
N TYR A 219 2.41 -8.24 -13.83
CA TYR A 219 3.62 -8.16 -14.64
C TYR A 219 4.02 -9.51 -15.24
N TYR A 220 5.04 -9.47 -16.10
CA TYR A 220 5.69 -10.66 -16.65
C TYR A 220 7.16 -10.71 -16.21
N ASP A 221 7.71 -11.88 -15.97
CA ASP A 221 9.17 -12.03 -15.79
C ASP A 221 9.92 -11.94 -17.14
N LEU A 222 11.24 -12.12 -17.12
CA LEU A 222 12.06 -12.12 -18.33
C LEU A 222 11.67 -13.21 -19.34
N TYR A 223 11.05 -14.30 -18.89
CA TYR A 223 10.65 -15.46 -19.69
C TYR A 223 9.16 -15.44 -20.10
N ASP A 224 8.48 -14.30 -19.94
CA ASP A 224 7.07 -14.10 -20.28
C ASP A 224 6.08 -14.90 -19.42
N ASN A 225 6.50 -15.33 -18.22
CA ASN A 225 5.57 -15.90 -17.25
C ASN A 225 4.81 -14.78 -16.53
N PRO A 226 3.47 -14.85 -16.43
CA PRO A 226 2.67 -13.83 -15.76
C PRO A 226 2.67 -14.00 -14.24
N TYR A 227 2.73 -12.88 -13.52
CA TYR A 227 2.65 -12.82 -12.07
C TYR A 227 1.70 -11.72 -11.61
N LYS A 228 1.18 -11.91 -10.40
CA LYS A 228 0.30 -10.95 -9.72
C LYS A 228 0.63 -10.92 -8.24
N ASP A 229 1.19 -9.80 -7.78
CA ASP A 229 1.48 -9.57 -6.37
C ASP A 229 0.52 -8.53 -5.81
N THR A 230 0.11 -8.70 -4.56
CA THR A 230 -0.75 -7.73 -3.86
C THR A 230 -0.07 -7.31 -2.57
N ILE A 231 0.11 -6.01 -2.40
CA ILE A 231 0.71 -5.38 -1.22
C ILE A 231 -0.36 -4.53 -0.54
N TYR A 232 -0.54 -4.74 0.75
CA TYR A 232 -1.41 -3.90 1.56
C TYR A 232 -0.56 -2.96 2.41
N ILE A 233 -0.95 -1.69 2.47
CA ILE A 233 -0.20 -0.65 3.17
C ILE A 233 -1.10 -0.01 4.20
N SER A 234 -0.62 0.08 5.45
CA SER A 234 -1.33 0.70 6.56
C SER A 234 -0.38 1.29 7.60
N ILE A 235 -0.91 1.94 8.64
CA ILE A 235 -0.11 2.48 9.74
C ILE A 235 0.27 1.35 10.70
N ASN A 236 1.57 1.24 10.97
CA ASN A 236 2.16 0.37 11.97
C ASN A 236 2.95 1.19 13.02
N ASN A 237 3.20 0.57 14.18
CA ASN A 237 4.08 1.08 15.23
C ASN A 237 3.76 2.52 15.67
N MET A 238 2.47 2.84 15.78
CA MET A 238 2.04 4.16 16.24
C MET A 238 2.35 4.33 17.73
N SER A 239 3.01 5.44 18.05
CA SER A 239 3.27 5.93 19.40
C SER A 239 2.80 7.37 19.48
N LEU A 240 1.94 7.64 20.45
CA LEU A 240 1.44 8.98 20.76
C LEU A 240 1.86 9.37 22.17
N LYS A 241 2.56 10.50 22.30
CA LYS A 241 3.07 11.01 23.58
C LYS A 241 2.54 12.42 23.83
N HIS A 242 2.03 12.63 25.04
CA HIS A 242 1.67 13.96 25.55
C HIS A 242 2.75 14.45 26.50
N ASN A 243 3.17 15.71 26.36
CA ASN A 243 3.99 16.36 27.38
C ASN A 243 3.19 17.35 28.23
N HIS A 244 3.78 17.80 29.34
CA HIS A 244 3.17 18.75 30.28
C HIS A 244 2.89 20.15 29.70
N ARG A 245 3.17 20.40 28.42
CA ARG A 245 2.98 21.67 27.71
C ARG A 245 1.94 21.56 26.59
N ASP A 246 1.10 20.52 26.61
CA ASP A 246 0.12 20.18 25.58
C ASP A 246 0.72 19.97 24.18
N GLU A 247 2.00 19.58 24.12
CA GLU A 247 2.58 19.10 22.88
C GLU A 247 2.31 17.60 22.74
N ILE A 248 1.76 17.23 21.60
CA ILE A 248 1.54 15.87 21.18
C ILE A 248 2.62 15.52 20.17
N THR A 249 3.32 14.42 20.45
CA THR A 249 4.27 13.83 19.53
C THR A 249 3.68 12.53 18.99
N VAL A 250 3.55 12.43 17.67
CA VAL A 250 3.16 11.20 16.97
C VAL A 250 4.38 10.67 16.25
N MET A 251 4.66 9.40 16.48
CA MET A 251 5.62 8.62 15.71
C MET A 251 4.86 7.44 15.14
N ALA A 252 4.90 7.25 13.84
CA ALA A 252 4.24 6.13 13.17
C ALA A 252 5.05 5.72 11.95
N LYS A 253 4.75 4.54 11.39
CA LYS A 253 5.31 4.11 10.12
C LYS A 253 4.20 3.64 9.20
N LEU A 254 4.15 4.19 7.99
CA LEU A 254 3.40 3.56 6.91
C LEU A 254 4.22 2.36 6.44
N ASP A 255 3.65 1.16 6.49
CA ASP A 255 4.36 -0.08 6.19
C ASP A 255 3.43 -1.13 5.57
N GLU A 256 4.03 -2.20 5.06
CA GLU A 256 3.29 -3.38 4.63
C GLU A 256 2.57 -4.05 5.80
N VAL A 257 1.35 -4.51 5.53
CA VAL A 257 0.57 -5.32 6.46
C VAL A 257 0.12 -6.60 5.77
N ASN A 258 0.13 -7.71 6.51
CA ASN A 258 -0.39 -8.97 5.97
C ASN A 258 -1.89 -8.84 5.69
N GLU A 259 -2.36 -9.57 4.68
CA GLU A 259 -3.77 -9.67 4.35
C GLU A 259 -4.62 -10.14 5.54
N GLU A 260 -4.07 -10.95 6.44
CA GLU A 260 -4.76 -11.43 7.65
C GLU A 260 -5.04 -10.32 8.67
N TYR A 261 -4.30 -9.20 8.61
CA TYR A 261 -4.61 -7.98 9.35
C TYR A 261 -5.64 -7.10 8.63
N LYS A 262 -6.22 -7.56 7.51
CA LYS A 262 -7.55 -7.10 7.12
C LYS A 262 -8.47 -7.40 8.28
N VAL A 263 -8.61 -6.43 9.17
CA VAL A 263 -9.83 -6.29 9.92
C VAL A 263 -10.88 -6.02 8.84
N LYS A 264 -11.47 -7.09 8.29
CA LYS A 264 -12.75 -6.95 7.62
C LYS A 264 -13.62 -6.22 8.63
N ALA A 265 -14.18 -5.10 8.21
CA ALA A 265 -15.03 -4.26 9.03
C ALA A 265 -16.17 -5.05 9.74
N ASP A 266 -16.43 -6.29 9.31
CA ASP A 266 -17.42 -7.20 9.85
C ASP A 266 -17.01 -8.03 11.08
N GLU A 267 -15.72 -8.16 11.43
CA GLU A 267 -15.33 -9.03 12.55
C GLU A 267 -14.73 -8.25 13.73
N ASN A 268 -15.51 -8.23 14.81
CA ASN A 268 -15.19 -7.62 16.08
C ASN A 268 -14.07 -8.41 16.79
N ILE A 269 -12.80 -8.09 16.50
CA ILE A 269 -11.61 -8.78 17.04
C ILE A 269 -11.56 -8.76 18.58
N GLN A 270 -12.19 -7.78 19.23
CA GLN A 270 -12.24 -7.72 20.70
C GLN A 270 -13.05 -8.86 21.34
N SER A 271 -13.97 -9.51 20.61
CA SER A 271 -14.70 -10.68 21.14
C SER A 271 -13.80 -11.90 21.42
N LYS A 272 -12.59 -11.95 20.83
CA LYS A 272 -11.62 -13.03 21.04
C LYS A 272 -10.57 -12.73 22.11
N LEU A 273 -10.44 -11.48 22.56
CA LEU A 273 -9.36 -11.04 23.47
C LEU A 273 -9.86 -10.44 24.80
N GLY A 274 -11.17 -10.52 25.08
CA GLY A 274 -11.75 -10.04 26.33
C GLY A 274 -11.35 -10.86 27.55
N HIS A 275 -10.40 -10.35 28.34
CA HIS A 275 -10.14 -10.78 29.71
C HIS A 275 -11.40 -10.58 30.59
N PRO A 276 -11.82 -11.58 31.40
CA PRO A 276 -13.11 -11.59 32.10
C PRO A 276 -13.14 -10.73 33.39
N LYS A 277 -12.40 -9.63 33.46
CA LYS A 277 -12.18 -8.93 34.74
C LYS A 277 -13.03 -7.68 34.99
N TYR A 278 -13.88 -7.27 34.06
CA TYR A 278 -14.68 -6.04 34.21
C TYR A 278 -16.15 -6.22 33.82
N PHE A 279 -16.75 -7.32 34.26
CA PHE A 279 -18.21 -7.40 34.40
C PHE A 279 -18.54 -7.77 35.85
N ASN A 280 -18.89 -6.74 36.62
CA ASN A 280 -19.82 -6.76 37.76
C ASN A 280 -20.52 -5.40 37.78
#